data_AF-A0A820M8A8-F1
#
_entry.id   AF-A0A820M8A8-F1
#
_cell.length_a   1.000
_cell.length_b   1.000
_cell.length_c   1.000
_cell.angle_alpha   90.00
_cell.angle_beta   90.00
_cell.angle_gamma   90.00
#
_symmetry.space_group_name_H-M   'P 1'
#
loop_
_entity.id
_entity.type
_entity.pdbx_description
1 polymer ?
#
loop_
_entity_poly.entity_id
_entity_poly.type
_entity_poly.pdbx_seq_one_letter_code
_entity_poly.pdbx_strand_id
1 'polypeptide(L)'
;GDGTTVPQSLVCNFITDCPNGRDEQNCADCTFEQGTCQWLDISNGPFAWMRDQGVNAAPSHLGPVNDHTTHTGRGYYMYVKSSDGFYWDDAVLELQQVLQPSSSGCTLEFWHHMIDHQYLSVHLIEGTETVEIWEEDHGHAGSIGKKLSH
;
A
#
# COMPACT_ATOMS: atom_id res chain seq x y z
N GLY A 1 -0.02 28.17 11.48
CA GLY A 1 0.89 27.12 11.97
C GLY A 1 1.30 27.47 13.38
N ASP A 2 1.35 26.48 14.25
CA ASP A 2 1.69 26.53 15.68
C ASP A 2 3.20 26.59 15.98
N GLY A 3 4.06 26.55 14.95
CA GLY A 3 5.47 26.94 15.06
C GLY A 3 6.40 25.91 15.71
N THR A 4 5.92 24.72 16.03
CA THR A 4 6.74 23.60 16.48
C THR A 4 7.43 22.94 15.29
N THR A 5 8.75 22.81 15.35
CA THR A 5 9.57 22.10 14.35
C THR A 5 10.20 20.89 15.01
N VAL A 6 10.07 19.71 14.40
CA VAL A 6 10.79 18.50 14.81
C VAL A 6 11.88 18.18 13.79
N PRO A 7 13.00 17.57 14.20
CA PRO A 7 13.98 17.02 13.27
C PRO A 7 13.34 16.04 12.29
N GLN A 8 13.86 15.96 11.07
CA GLN A 8 13.36 15.02 10.05
C GLN A 8 13.44 13.55 10.49
N SER A 9 14.38 13.20 11.38
CA SER A 9 14.50 11.88 11.97
C SER A 9 13.34 11.50 12.91
N LEU A 10 12.50 12.47 13.27
CA LEU A 10 11.31 12.28 14.10
C LEU A 10 10.01 12.36 13.29
N VAL A 11 10.08 12.49 11.96
CA VAL A 11 8.90 12.48 11.09
C VAL A 11 8.72 11.07 10.56
N CYS A 12 7.53 10.50 10.69
CA CYS A 12 7.23 9.11 10.33
C CYS A 12 8.07 8.08 11.08
N ASN A 13 8.28 8.32 12.38
CA ASN A 13 8.85 7.33 13.29
C ASN A 13 7.75 6.59 14.09
N PHE A 14 6.48 6.82 13.77
CA PHE A 14 5.29 6.30 14.45
C PHE A 14 5.19 6.67 15.94
N ILE A 15 5.89 7.73 16.36
CA ILE A 15 5.86 8.34 17.69
C ILE A 15 5.36 9.77 17.54
N THR A 16 4.33 10.15 18.31
CA THR A 16 3.81 11.52 18.27
C THR A 16 4.74 12.47 19.03
N ASP A 17 5.57 13.20 18.29
CA ASP A 17 6.49 14.22 18.80
C ASP A 17 5.92 15.65 18.64
N CYS A 18 5.07 15.91 17.63
CA CYS A 18 4.38 17.19 17.48
C CYS A 18 3.01 17.24 18.20
N PRO A 19 2.59 18.41 18.71
CA PRO A 19 1.20 18.64 19.08
C PRO A 19 0.27 18.35 17.88
N ASN A 20 -0.74 17.50 18.08
CA ASN A 20 -1.66 16.98 17.05
C ASN A 20 -1.08 15.92 16.09
N GLY A 21 0.13 15.40 16.33
CA GLY A 21 0.69 14.27 15.58
C GLY A 21 0.89 14.52 14.09
N ARG A 22 1.20 15.77 13.69
CA ARG A 22 1.39 16.13 12.27
C ARG A 22 2.62 15.50 11.64
N ASP A 23 3.64 15.28 12.44
CA ASP A 23 4.84 14.50 12.13
C ASP A 23 4.54 13.05 11.73
N GLU A 24 3.41 12.50 12.18
CA GLU A 24 2.98 11.14 11.90
C GLU A 24 1.80 11.06 10.91
N GLN A 25 1.43 12.17 10.29
CA GLN A 25 0.37 12.20 9.28
C GLN A 25 0.91 11.75 7.92
N ASN A 26 0.19 10.81 7.26
CA ASN A 26 0.51 10.25 5.94
C ASN A 26 1.80 9.39 5.88
N CYS A 27 2.19 8.78 7.00
CA CYS A 27 3.39 7.96 7.16
C CYS A 27 3.19 6.47 6.79
N ALA A 28 2.66 6.19 5.60
CA ALA A 28 2.30 4.86 5.07
C ALA A 28 0.93 4.28 5.47
N ASP A 29 0.40 4.57 6.67
CA ASP A 29 -0.96 4.14 7.04
C ASP A 29 -1.97 4.75 6.06
N CYS A 30 -2.55 3.89 5.22
CA CYS A 30 -3.37 4.32 4.11
C CYS A 30 -4.51 3.34 3.85
N THR A 31 -5.73 3.81 4.09
CA THR A 31 -6.97 3.12 3.73
C THR A 31 -7.43 3.43 2.32
N PHE A 32 -6.73 4.31 1.61
CA PHE A 32 -7.11 4.86 0.33
C PHE A 32 -8.44 5.62 0.28
N GLU A 33 -9.15 5.86 1.39
CA GLU A 33 -10.45 6.56 1.37
C GLU A 33 -10.38 8.03 0.96
N GLN A 34 -9.27 8.71 1.29
CA GLN A 34 -9.09 10.15 1.04
C GLN A 34 -8.03 10.46 -0.03
N GLY A 35 -7.55 9.46 -0.76
CA GLY A 35 -6.48 9.59 -1.77
C GLY A 35 -5.54 8.41 -1.72
N THR A 36 -4.29 8.58 -2.16
CA THR A 36 -3.25 7.54 -2.11
C THR A 36 -2.25 7.74 -0.96
N CYS A 37 -2.51 8.70 -0.08
CA CYS A 37 -1.61 9.11 0.99
C CYS A 37 -0.24 9.51 0.41
N GLN A 38 0.80 8.70 0.59
CA GLN A 38 2.13 8.88 -0.02
C GLN A 38 2.52 7.73 -0.94
N TRP A 39 1.60 6.80 -1.21
CA TRP A 39 1.80 5.73 -2.17
C TRP A 39 1.63 6.27 -3.59
N LEU A 40 2.63 6.03 -4.44
CA LEU A 40 2.69 6.50 -5.81
C LEU A 40 2.94 5.32 -6.75
N ASP A 41 2.15 5.26 -7.82
CA ASP A 41 2.42 4.36 -8.94
C ASP A 41 3.66 4.87 -9.69
N ILE A 42 4.73 4.08 -9.69
CA ILE A 42 5.98 4.36 -10.41
C ILE A 42 6.22 3.36 -11.54
N SER A 43 5.15 2.66 -11.94
CA SER A 43 5.18 1.63 -12.98
C SER A 43 5.68 2.19 -14.31
N ASN A 44 6.51 1.39 -15.00
CA ASN A 44 6.98 1.71 -16.34
C ASN A 44 6.42 0.68 -17.32
N GLY A 45 5.21 0.92 -17.82
CA GLY A 45 4.56 -0.02 -18.70
C GLY A 45 3.05 0.16 -18.75
N PRO A 46 2.35 -0.84 -19.29
CA PRO A 46 0.90 -0.80 -19.43
C PRO A 46 0.16 -1.20 -18.14
N PHE A 47 0.79 -1.95 -17.23
CA PHE A 47 0.24 -2.13 -15.89
C PHE A 47 0.54 -0.90 -15.03
N ALA A 48 -0.49 -0.44 -14.33
CA ALA A 48 -0.43 0.68 -13.42
C ALA A 48 -1.36 0.44 -12.24
N TRP A 49 -0.94 0.89 -11.07
CA TRP A 49 -1.80 0.91 -9.89
C TRP A 49 -2.81 2.05 -9.98
N MET A 50 -4.08 1.71 -9.82
CA MET A 50 -5.18 2.65 -9.91
C MET A 50 -6.03 2.59 -8.64
N ARG A 51 -6.54 3.73 -8.20
CA ARG A 51 -7.46 3.82 -7.06
C ARG A 51 -8.89 3.72 -7.55
N ASP A 52 -9.66 2.77 -7.02
CA ASP A 52 -11.04 2.58 -7.45
C ASP A 52 -11.92 1.99 -6.33
N GLN A 53 -13.23 1.98 -6.57
CA GLN A 53 -14.25 1.50 -5.63
C GLN A 53 -14.66 0.07 -5.93
N GLY A 54 -14.92 -0.72 -4.88
CA GLY A 54 -15.33 -2.13 -5.03
C GLY A 54 -16.61 -2.34 -5.85
N VAL A 55 -17.52 -1.37 -5.85
CA VAL A 55 -18.76 -1.41 -6.66
C VAL A 55 -18.47 -1.46 -8.16
N ASN A 56 -17.32 -0.93 -8.60
CA ASN A 56 -16.90 -0.95 -10.00
C ASN A 56 -16.30 -2.31 -10.41
N ALA A 57 -15.87 -3.14 -9.45
CA ALA A 57 -15.42 -4.51 -9.70
C ALA A 57 -16.59 -5.51 -9.88
N ALA A 58 -17.77 -5.20 -9.33
CA ALA A 58 -18.94 -6.08 -9.36
C ALA A 58 -19.37 -6.56 -10.76
N PRO A 59 -19.31 -5.75 -11.84
CA PRO A 59 -19.69 -6.19 -13.18
C PRO A 59 -18.69 -7.17 -13.82
N SER A 60 -17.43 -7.17 -13.39
CA SER A 60 -16.36 -7.96 -14.00
C SER A 60 -15.97 -9.19 -13.19
N HIS A 61 -16.30 -9.25 -11.89
CA HIS A 61 -15.83 -10.28 -10.94
C HIS A 61 -14.30 -10.41 -10.85
N LEU A 62 -13.54 -9.43 -11.35
CA LEU A 62 -12.07 -9.46 -11.39
C LEU A 62 -11.42 -8.86 -10.14
N GLY A 63 -12.22 -8.44 -9.15
CA GLY A 63 -11.75 -7.83 -7.91
C GLY A 63 -12.79 -7.88 -6.79
N PRO A 64 -12.42 -7.48 -5.56
CA PRO A 64 -13.32 -7.52 -4.42
C PRO A 64 -14.45 -6.50 -4.57
N VAL A 65 -15.68 -6.95 -4.34
CA VAL A 65 -16.89 -6.11 -4.40
C VAL A 65 -16.96 -5.14 -3.23
N ASN A 66 -16.38 -5.51 -2.09
CA ASN A 66 -16.34 -4.68 -0.90
C ASN A 66 -14.88 -4.37 -0.56
N ASP A 67 -14.59 -3.11 -0.30
CA ASP A 67 -13.33 -2.67 0.29
C ASP A 67 -13.20 -3.20 1.73
N HIS A 68 -11.98 -3.51 2.14
CA HIS A 68 -11.67 -4.06 3.45
C HIS A 68 -11.89 -3.04 4.58
N THR A 69 -11.53 -1.76 4.39
CA THR A 69 -11.66 -0.75 5.44
C THR A 69 -13.11 -0.48 5.77
N THR A 70 -13.92 -0.21 4.76
CA THR A 70 -15.33 0.19 4.93
C THR A 70 -16.27 -1.00 4.99
N HIS A 71 -15.84 -2.18 4.52
CA HIS A 71 -16.69 -3.36 4.30
C HIS A 71 -17.85 -3.09 3.34
N THR A 72 -17.69 -2.12 2.43
CA THR A 72 -18.69 -1.74 1.43
C THR A 72 -18.08 -1.58 0.05
N GLY A 73 -18.89 -1.71 -1.01
CA GLY A 73 -18.43 -1.41 -2.37
C GLY A 73 -18.18 0.08 -2.65
N ARG A 74 -18.47 0.99 -1.70
CA ARG A 74 -18.14 2.41 -1.87
C ARG A 74 -16.77 2.79 -1.30
N GLY A 75 -16.13 1.90 -0.55
CA GLY A 75 -14.74 2.11 -0.12
C GLY A 75 -13.78 1.93 -1.29
N TYR A 76 -12.56 2.42 -1.09
CA TYR A 76 -11.52 2.54 -2.10
C TYR A 76 -10.33 1.65 -1.78
N TYR A 77 -9.74 1.08 -2.82
CA TYR A 77 -8.48 0.35 -2.75
C TYR A 77 -7.64 0.61 -3.99
N MET A 78 -6.36 0.22 -3.93
CA MET A 78 -5.47 0.21 -5.08
C MET A 78 -5.59 -1.12 -5.81
N TYR A 79 -5.65 -1.10 -7.14
CA TYR A 79 -5.74 -2.29 -7.96
C TYR A 79 -4.95 -2.17 -9.27
N VAL A 80 -4.55 -3.31 -9.81
CA VAL A 80 -3.97 -3.43 -11.14
C VAL A 80 -4.93 -4.22 -12.01
N LYS A 81 -5.25 -3.68 -13.19
CA LYS A 81 -6.15 -4.32 -14.14
C LYS A 81 -5.36 -5.28 -15.04
N SER A 82 -5.53 -6.58 -14.80
CA SER A 82 -4.81 -7.63 -15.54
C SER A 82 -5.02 -7.61 -17.06
N SER A 83 -6.11 -6.99 -17.55
CA SER A 83 -6.37 -6.89 -18.99
C SER A 83 -5.52 -5.85 -19.73
N ASP A 84 -4.79 -5.01 -19.02
CA ASP A 84 -4.16 -3.83 -19.62
C ASP A 84 -2.75 -4.12 -20.17
N GLY A 85 -2.14 -5.24 -19.80
CA GLY A 85 -0.77 -5.65 -20.17
C GLY A 85 -0.59 -7.15 -20.38
N PHE A 86 0.66 -7.63 -20.35
CA PHE A 86 1.06 -9.02 -20.60
C PHE A 86 1.72 -9.66 -19.37
N TYR A 87 1.91 -10.99 -19.41
CA TYR A 87 2.40 -11.80 -18.28
C TYR A 87 3.75 -11.36 -17.67
N TRP A 88 4.58 -10.61 -18.40
CA TRP A 88 5.89 -10.14 -17.94
C TRP A 88 5.93 -8.67 -17.54
N ASP A 89 4.81 -7.97 -17.62
CA ASP A 89 4.73 -6.58 -17.19
C ASP A 89 4.58 -6.53 -15.66
N ASP A 90 5.27 -5.60 -15.02
CA ASP A 90 5.16 -5.33 -13.59
C ASP A 90 4.48 -3.97 -13.34
N ALA A 91 3.92 -3.83 -12.13
CA ALA A 91 3.43 -2.55 -11.62
C ALA A 91 3.95 -2.34 -10.20
N VAL A 92 4.47 -1.16 -9.93
CA VAL A 92 5.13 -0.83 -8.67
C VAL A 92 4.40 0.33 -8.00
N LEU A 93 3.90 0.06 -6.79
CA LEU A 93 3.34 1.07 -5.89
C LEU A 93 4.37 1.34 -4.78
N GLU A 94 4.94 2.54 -4.77
CA GLU A 94 6.03 2.90 -3.87
C GLU A 94 5.63 4.04 -2.93
N LEU A 95 5.95 3.87 -1.64
CA LEU A 95 5.80 4.92 -0.65
C LEU A 95 6.88 6.00 -0.85
N GLN A 96 6.46 7.21 -1.19
CA GLN A 96 7.37 8.34 -1.45
C GLN A 96 7.96 8.95 -0.17
N GLN A 97 7.36 8.66 0.98
CA GLN A 97 7.85 9.13 2.28
C GLN A 97 8.78 8.09 2.91
N VAL A 98 9.96 8.56 3.34
CA VAL A 98 10.90 7.73 4.09
C VAL A 98 10.36 7.50 5.50
N LEU A 99 10.18 6.22 5.85
CA LEU A 99 9.85 5.81 7.21
C LEU A 99 11.11 5.85 8.08
N GLN A 100 11.03 6.48 9.24
CA GLN A 100 12.12 6.52 10.19
C GLN A 100 12.04 5.31 11.12
N PRO A 101 13.19 4.81 11.63
CA PRO A 101 13.20 3.70 12.56
C PRO A 101 12.36 4.01 13.80
N SER A 102 11.26 3.27 13.98
CA SER A 102 10.34 3.44 15.10
C SER A 102 10.73 2.62 16.32
N SER A 103 11.34 1.45 16.10
CA SER A 103 11.82 0.56 17.15
C SER A 103 12.85 -0.44 16.60
N SER A 104 13.28 -1.40 17.43
CA SER A 104 14.15 -2.51 17.00
C SER A 104 13.47 -3.54 16.10
N GLY A 105 12.17 -3.40 15.85
CA GLY A 105 11.43 -4.19 14.87
C GLY A 105 10.27 -3.39 14.29
N CYS A 106 10.06 -3.49 12.99
CA CYS A 106 8.96 -2.81 12.30
C CYS A 106 7.97 -3.86 11.80
N THR A 107 6.67 -3.53 11.81
CA THR A 107 5.64 -4.42 11.26
C THR A 107 4.85 -3.71 10.19
N LEU A 108 4.77 -4.32 9.00
CA LEU A 108 3.86 -3.92 7.93
C LEU A 108 2.60 -4.81 7.96
N GLU A 109 1.44 -4.18 7.98
CA GLU A 109 0.14 -4.84 7.86
C GLU A 109 -0.58 -4.35 6.61
N PHE A 110 -1.10 -5.26 5.80
CA PHE A 110 -1.86 -4.92 4.60
C PHE A 110 -2.85 -6.02 4.24
N TRP A 111 -3.82 -5.67 3.39
CA TRP A 111 -4.79 -6.59 2.82
C TRP A 111 -4.64 -6.59 1.32
N HIS A 112 -4.67 -7.79 0.74
CA HIS A 112 -4.67 -7.95 -0.71
C HIS A 112 -5.77 -8.94 -1.13
N HIS A 113 -6.14 -8.85 -2.40
CA HIS A 113 -7.05 -9.78 -3.03
C HIS A 113 -6.44 -10.14 -4.38
N MET A 114 -6.14 -11.42 -4.58
CA MET A 114 -5.56 -11.92 -5.82
C MET A 114 -6.45 -13.01 -6.40
N ILE A 115 -6.64 -12.98 -7.71
CA ILE A 115 -7.33 -14.01 -8.49
C ILE A 115 -6.28 -14.63 -9.39
N ASP A 116 -6.24 -15.96 -9.39
CA ASP A 116 -5.43 -16.88 -10.20
C ASP A 116 -4.43 -16.28 -11.23
N HIS A 117 -3.21 -16.84 -11.24
CA HIS A 117 -2.08 -16.40 -12.08
C HIS A 117 -1.60 -14.95 -11.85
N GLN A 118 -1.72 -14.48 -10.61
CA GLN A 118 -1.13 -13.22 -10.15
C GLN A 118 0.02 -13.48 -9.19
N TYR A 119 0.98 -12.55 -9.17
CA TYR A 119 2.13 -12.53 -8.26
C TYR A 119 2.18 -11.16 -7.56
N LEU A 120 2.39 -11.16 -6.25
CA LEU A 120 2.56 -9.94 -5.46
C LEU A 120 3.76 -10.13 -4.52
N SER A 121 4.73 -9.23 -4.62
CA SER A 121 5.89 -9.16 -3.73
C SER A 121 5.94 -7.83 -2.99
N VAL A 122 6.43 -7.85 -1.76
CA VAL A 122 6.71 -6.66 -0.95
C VAL A 122 8.21 -6.55 -0.72
N HIS A 123 8.75 -5.38 -1.05
CA HIS A 123 10.17 -5.06 -0.93
C HIS A 123 10.37 -3.94 0.09
N LEU A 124 11.41 -4.07 0.92
CA LEU A 124 11.92 -3.03 1.80
C LEU A 124 13.13 -2.36 1.14
N ILE A 125 13.13 -1.03 1.07
CA ILE A 125 14.24 -0.24 0.50
C ILE A 125 14.97 0.48 1.63
N GLU A 126 16.22 0.09 1.89
CA GLU A 126 17.09 0.70 2.89
C GLU A 126 18.34 1.31 2.22
N GLY A 127 18.31 2.63 2.02
CA GLY A 127 19.38 3.33 1.31
C GLY A 127 19.45 2.92 -0.15
N THR A 128 20.43 2.10 -0.51
CA THR A 128 20.59 1.54 -1.87
C THR A 128 20.26 0.05 -1.95
N GLU A 129 19.94 -0.58 -0.82
CA GLU A 129 19.59 -1.99 -0.76
C GLU A 129 18.08 -2.16 -0.89
N THR A 130 17.68 -3.17 -1.66
CA THR A 130 16.27 -3.58 -1.80
C THR A 130 16.20 -5.05 -1.40
N VAL A 131 15.36 -5.33 -0.42
CA VAL A 131 15.20 -6.67 0.15
C VAL A 131 13.74 -7.09 -0.01
N GLU A 132 13.51 -8.20 -0.70
CA GLU A 132 12.19 -8.83 -0.71
C GLU A 132 11.90 -9.42 0.67
N ILE A 133 10.84 -8.94 1.30
CA ILE A 133 10.45 -9.38 2.66
C ILE A 133 9.25 -10.33 2.64
N TRP A 134 8.53 -10.40 1.52
CA TRP A 134 7.37 -11.28 1.35
C TRP A 134 6.96 -11.40 -0.12
N GLU A 135 6.43 -12.57 -0.48
CA GLU A 135 5.77 -12.81 -1.76
C GLU A 135 4.54 -13.72 -1.58
N GLU A 136 3.59 -13.61 -2.51
CA GLU A 136 2.54 -14.60 -2.74
C GLU A 136 2.40 -14.82 -4.25
N ASP A 137 2.57 -16.09 -4.64
CA ASP A 137 2.33 -16.59 -5.99
C ASP A 137 1.03 -17.40 -5.99
N HIS A 138 0.25 -17.27 -7.06
CA HIS A 138 -1.08 -17.87 -7.23
C HIS A 138 -2.11 -17.41 -6.18
N GLY A 139 -2.92 -16.42 -6.54
CA GLY A 139 -3.98 -15.89 -5.68
C GLY A 139 -5.05 -16.92 -5.30
N HIS A 140 -5.40 -16.96 -4.02
CA HIS A 140 -6.63 -17.60 -3.55
C HIS A 140 -7.79 -16.60 -3.64
N ALA A 141 -8.93 -17.02 -4.16
CA ALA A 141 -10.12 -16.16 -4.19
C ALA A 141 -10.51 -15.71 -2.77
N GLY A 142 -10.39 -14.41 -2.49
CA GLY A 142 -10.70 -13.80 -1.20
C GLY A 142 -9.71 -12.71 -0.80
N SER A 143 -10.14 -11.84 0.11
CA SER A 143 -9.26 -10.83 0.71
C SER A 143 -8.49 -11.46 1.89
N ILE A 144 -7.17 -11.34 1.89
CA ILE A 144 -6.28 -11.91 2.90
C ILE A 144 -5.52 -10.78 3.60
N GLY A 145 -5.55 -10.78 4.94
CA GLY A 145 -4.71 -9.90 5.76
C GLY A 145 -3.34 -10.53 6.00
N LYS A 146 -2.27 -9.74 5.84
CA LYS A 146 -0.88 -10.14 6.11
C LYS A 146 -0.24 -9.19 7.08
N LYS A 147 0.60 -9.74 7.95
CA LYS A 147 1.41 -9.04 8.95
C LYS A 147 2.85 -9.52 8.82
N LEU A 148 3.74 -8.62 8.42
CA LEU A 148 5.16 -8.89 8.20
C LEU A 148 5.95 -8.17 9.28
N SER A 149 6.85 -8.87 9.97
CA SER A 149 7.76 -8.27 10.95
C SER A 149 9.19 -8.41 10.45
N HIS A 150 9.93 -7.30 10.43
CA HIS A 150 11.35 -7.22 10.12
C HIS A 150 12.10 -6.69 11.34
#